data_AF-A0A836GX81-F1
#
_entry.id   AF-A0A836GX81-F1
#
_cell.length_a   1.000
_cell.length_b   1.000
_cell.length_c   1.000
_cell.angle_alpha   90.00
_cell.angle_beta   90.00
_cell.angle_gamma   90.00
#
_symmetry.space_group_name_H-M   'P 1'
#
loop_
_entity.id
_entity.type
_entity.pdbx_description
1 polymer ?
#
loop_
_entity_poly.entity_id
_entity_poly.type
_entity_poly.pdbx_seq_one_letter_code
_entity_poly.pdbx_strand_id
1 'polypeptide(L)'
;MATFTEAELAPSAIAAERERLRETSQHVADLEKQLDALQKELEVARTRREKLRLSVQWRELMAAVNADEEVYAVVERLTGAFAAFRESLVEPENYRQEQKEEVPNVDDIVPYSDTDDYADFSGVETAVEELLAALREQLESHAATPPLSSRLSKRTSSCGSLAVNEKPDCPAGKLAGTHKAKAVVRRKALLKLLVITVLIGRVEQYCGFKSISDAGNVPQPDAEEIRDGVASVWQWILHEQSELLTAAENAEWKEIVITFLGESYAMPP
;
A
#
# COMPACT_ATOMS: atom_id res chain seq x y z
N MET A 1 46.76 -46.62 -20.40
CA MET A 1 45.64 -47.37 -21.00
C MET A 1 45.64 -48.75 -20.36
N ALA A 2 44.56 -49.13 -19.67
CA ALA A 2 44.48 -50.45 -19.03
C ALA A 2 44.37 -51.52 -20.14
N THR A 3 45.22 -52.54 -20.08
CA THR A 3 45.18 -53.68 -21.00
C THR A 3 44.14 -54.68 -20.48
N PHE A 4 43.02 -54.83 -21.19
CA PHE A 4 42.00 -55.82 -20.86
C PHE A 4 42.52 -57.24 -21.07
N THR A 5 42.16 -58.14 -20.16
CA THR A 5 42.51 -59.56 -20.25
C THR A 5 41.57 -60.32 -21.18
N GLU A 6 42.02 -61.45 -21.74
CA GLU A 6 41.23 -62.29 -22.67
C GLU A 6 39.90 -62.78 -22.04
N ALA A 7 39.88 -62.95 -20.71
CA ALA A 7 38.68 -63.28 -19.94
C ALA A 7 37.68 -62.12 -19.82
N GLU A 8 38.14 -60.87 -19.80
CA GLU A 8 37.29 -59.68 -19.78
C GLU A 8 36.66 -59.39 -21.15
N LEU A 9 37.29 -59.87 -22.23
CA LEU A 9 36.77 -59.80 -23.59
C LEU A 9 35.87 -60.98 -23.97
N ALA A 10 35.68 -61.95 -23.05
CA ALA A 10 34.82 -63.08 -23.29
C ALA A 10 33.35 -62.63 -23.51
N PRO A 11 32.59 -63.27 -24.42
CA PRO A 11 31.19 -62.91 -24.69
C PRO A 11 30.29 -62.89 -23.45
N SER A 12 30.56 -63.76 -22.47
CA SER A 12 29.85 -63.81 -21.18
C SER A 12 30.14 -62.61 -20.29
N ALA A 13 31.39 -62.14 -20.24
CA ALA A 13 31.78 -60.94 -19.50
C ALA A 13 31.15 -59.68 -20.12
N ILE A 14 31.16 -59.57 -21.45
CA ILE A 14 30.50 -58.48 -22.18
C ILE A 14 28.98 -58.50 -21.96
N ALA A 15 28.35 -59.68 -21.95
CA ALA A 15 26.92 -59.82 -21.68
C ALA A 15 26.56 -59.39 -20.25
N ALA A 16 27.39 -59.76 -19.26
CA ALA A 16 27.21 -59.34 -17.87
C ALA A 16 27.35 -57.81 -17.72
N GLU A 17 28.33 -57.18 -18.38
CA GLU A 17 28.47 -55.72 -18.36
C GLU A 17 27.32 -54.99 -19.07
N ARG A 18 26.78 -55.55 -20.16
CA ARG A 18 25.59 -55.00 -20.81
C ARG A 18 24.37 -55.04 -19.89
N GLU A 19 24.24 -56.09 -19.07
CA GLU A 19 23.14 -56.18 -18.12
C GLU A 19 23.31 -55.16 -16.98
N ARG A 20 24.52 -55.05 -16.41
CA ARG A 20 24.83 -53.99 -15.44
C ARG A 20 24.57 -52.60 -15.99
N LEU A 21 24.92 -52.36 -17.26
CA LEU A 21 24.65 -51.09 -17.93
C LEU A 21 23.15 -50.82 -18.02
N ARG A 22 22.33 -51.82 -18.39
CA ARG A 22 20.86 -51.66 -18.43
C ARG A 22 20.28 -51.37 -17.06
N GLU A 23 20.66 -52.12 -16.03
CA GLU A 23 20.22 -51.91 -14.66
C GLU A 23 20.58 -50.50 -14.18
N THR A 24 21.82 -50.07 -14.44
CA THR A 24 22.30 -48.73 -14.07
C THR A 24 21.56 -47.64 -14.85
N SER A 25 21.35 -47.82 -16.17
CA SER A 25 20.59 -46.88 -16.98
C SER A 25 19.14 -46.74 -16.51
N GLN A 26 18.49 -47.85 -16.12
CA GLN A 26 17.14 -47.81 -15.56
C GLN A 26 17.14 -47.06 -14.23
N HIS A 27 18.11 -47.33 -13.35
CA HIS A 27 18.23 -46.63 -12.08
C HIS A 27 18.43 -45.12 -12.25
N VAL A 28 19.26 -44.71 -13.22
CA VAL A 28 19.45 -43.29 -13.56
C VAL A 28 18.14 -42.67 -14.04
N ALA A 29 17.40 -43.32 -14.94
CA ALA A 29 16.12 -42.80 -15.42
C ALA A 29 15.07 -42.66 -14.29
N ASP A 30 15.04 -43.60 -13.35
CA ASP A 30 14.17 -43.52 -12.18
C ASP A 30 14.56 -42.35 -11.25
N LEU A 31 15.86 -42.14 -11.03
CA LEU A 31 16.37 -41.00 -10.26
C LEU A 31 16.06 -39.66 -10.94
N GLU A 32 16.21 -39.56 -12.26
CA GLU A 32 15.85 -38.36 -13.02
C GLU A 32 14.36 -38.04 -12.86
N LYS A 33 13.49 -39.06 -12.94
CA LYS A 33 12.05 -38.89 -12.71
C LYS A 33 11.72 -38.43 -11.29
N GLN A 34 12.44 -38.96 -10.28
CA GLN A 34 12.28 -38.51 -8.90
C GLN A 34 12.75 -37.07 -8.71
N LEU A 35 13.86 -36.69 -9.34
CA LEU A 35 14.39 -35.34 -9.30
C LEU A 35 13.38 -34.35 -9.92
N ASP A 36 12.81 -34.68 -11.08
CA ASP A 36 11.76 -33.86 -11.71
C ASP A 36 10.52 -33.71 -10.81
N ALA A 37 10.10 -34.79 -10.14
CA ALA A 37 8.98 -34.75 -9.22
C ALA A 37 9.26 -33.85 -8.00
N LEU A 38 10.45 -33.98 -7.42
CA LEU A 38 10.89 -33.16 -6.28
C LEU A 38 11.04 -31.68 -6.67
N GLN A 39 11.53 -31.38 -7.87
CA GLN A 39 11.61 -30.00 -8.37
C GLN A 39 10.21 -29.38 -8.48
N LYS A 40 9.24 -30.11 -9.03
CA LYS A 40 7.85 -29.62 -9.09
C LYS A 40 7.26 -29.39 -7.69
N GLU A 41 7.48 -30.31 -6.76
CA GLU A 41 7.03 -30.16 -5.39
C GLU A 41 7.68 -28.94 -4.71
N LEU A 42 8.98 -28.73 -4.93
CA LEU A 42 9.70 -27.57 -4.42
C LEU A 42 9.13 -26.25 -4.95
N GLU A 43 8.79 -26.16 -6.24
CA GLU A 43 8.18 -24.96 -6.82
C GLU A 43 6.77 -24.71 -6.27
N VAL A 44 5.98 -25.76 -6.05
CA VAL A 44 4.68 -25.66 -5.37
C VAL A 44 4.85 -25.17 -3.93
N ALA A 45 5.81 -25.73 -3.20
CA ALA A 45 6.11 -25.34 -1.82
C ALA A 45 6.62 -23.89 -1.73
N ARG A 46 7.49 -23.46 -2.65
CA ARG A 46 7.97 -22.08 -2.77
C ARG A 46 6.82 -21.11 -3.02
N THR A 47 5.96 -21.42 -3.99
CA THR A 47 4.76 -20.63 -4.28
C THR A 47 3.84 -20.54 -3.06
N ARG A 48 3.62 -21.65 -2.35
CA ARG A 48 2.79 -21.69 -1.14
C ARG A 48 3.41 -20.86 -0.01
N ARG A 49 4.72 -20.97 0.20
CA ARG A 49 5.45 -20.18 1.20
C ARG A 49 5.33 -18.70 0.91
N GLU A 50 5.48 -18.30 -0.35
CA GLU A 50 5.35 -16.89 -0.74
C GLU A 50 3.95 -16.37 -0.50
N LYS A 51 2.91 -17.09 -0.94
CA LYS A 51 1.51 -16.73 -0.65
C LYS A 51 1.25 -16.59 0.85
N LEU A 52 1.80 -17.47 1.68
CA LEU A 52 1.67 -17.38 3.13
C LEU A 52 2.41 -16.17 3.71
N ARG A 53 3.65 -15.90 3.25
CA ARG A 53 4.43 -14.72 3.65
C ARG A 53 3.64 -13.44 3.40
N LEU A 54 3.15 -13.26 2.17
CA LEU A 54 2.36 -12.08 1.79
C LEU A 54 1.05 -11.99 2.59
N SER A 55 0.39 -13.13 2.82
CA SER A 55 -0.84 -13.18 3.61
C SER A 55 -0.61 -12.81 5.08
N VAL A 56 0.54 -13.17 5.67
CA VAL A 56 0.92 -12.77 7.02
C VAL A 56 1.21 -11.26 7.05
N GLN A 57 2.06 -10.78 6.15
CA GLN A 57 2.43 -9.36 6.07
C GLN A 57 1.19 -8.45 5.92
N TRP A 58 0.23 -8.82 5.07
CA TRP A 58 -1.01 -8.06 4.93
C TRP A 58 -1.81 -8.01 6.24
N ARG A 59 -1.94 -9.14 6.94
CA ARG A 59 -2.65 -9.18 8.23
C ARG A 59 -1.94 -8.35 9.29
N GLU A 60 -0.61 -8.35 9.31
CA GLU A 60 0.17 -7.50 10.22
C GLU A 60 -0.05 -6.01 9.94
N LEU A 61 -0.10 -5.61 8.66
CA LEU A 61 -0.44 -4.24 8.26
C LEU A 61 -1.85 -3.84 8.72
N MET A 62 -2.86 -4.67 8.44
CA MET A 62 -4.23 -4.39 8.86
C MET A 62 -4.40 -4.42 10.39
N ALA A 63 -3.66 -5.29 11.08
CA ALA A 63 -3.62 -5.28 12.55
C ALA A 63 -3.01 -3.98 13.08
N ALA A 64 -1.95 -3.46 12.45
CA ALA A 64 -1.36 -2.18 12.81
C ALA A 64 -2.30 -1.00 12.56
N VAL A 65 -3.08 -1.04 11.47
CA VAL A 65 -4.14 -0.06 11.19
C VAL A 65 -5.20 -0.07 12.30
N ASN A 66 -5.68 -1.26 12.69
CA ASN A 66 -6.74 -1.39 13.70
C ASN A 66 -6.26 -1.08 15.13
N ALA A 67 -4.96 -1.21 15.39
CA ALA A 67 -4.39 -0.94 16.71
C ALA A 67 -4.11 0.55 16.96
N ASP A 68 -4.08 1.38 15.92
CA ASP A 68 -3.74 2.80 16.02
C ASP A 68 -4.97 3.67 15.76
N GLU A 69 -5.49 4.30 16.82
CA GLU A 69 -6.72 5.11 16.77
C GLU A 69 -6.65 6.24 15.73
N GLU A 70 -5.48 6.89 15.58
CA GLU A 70 -5.33 7.95 14.59
C GLU A 70 -5.39 7.44 13.15
N VAL A 71 -4.91 6.20 12.92
CA VAL A 71 -4.98 5.56 11.61
C VAL A 71 -6.40 5.08 11.34
N TYR A 72 -7.05 4.49 12.35
CA TYR A 72 -8.43 4.03 12.23
C TYR A 72 -9.44 5.18 12.03
N ALA A 73 -9.19 6.35 12.61
CA ALA A 73 -10.01 7.56 12.39
C ALA A 73 -10.11 7.96 10.90
N VAL A 74 -9.11 7.61 10.08
CA VAL A 74 -9.17 7.79 8.61
C VAL A 74 -10.24 6.89 7.98
N VAL A 75 -10.36 5.64 8.46
CA VAL A 75 -11.41 4.71 8.03
C VAL A 75 -12.78 5.30 8.35
N GLU A 76 -12.98 5.77 9.57
CA GLU A 76 -14.25 6.36 10.00
C GLU A 76 -14.61 7.61 9.19
N ARG A 77 -13.65 8.51 8.96
CA ARG A 77 -13.87 9.72 8.16
C ARG A 77 -14.31 9.39 6.74
N LEU A 78 -13.58 8.51 6.04
CA LEU A 78 -13.90 8.15 4.66
C LEU A 78 -15.19 7.35 4.55
N THR A 79 -15.43 6.40 5.45
CA THR A 79 -16.68 5.62 5.44
C THR A 79 -17.89 6.49 5.79
N GLY A 80 -17.71 7.52 6.63
CA GLY A 80 -18.69 8.57 6.87
C GLY A 80 -18.99 9.39 5.62
N ALA A 81 -17.96 9.83 4.90
CA ALA A 81 -18.14 10.55 3.63
C ALA A 81 -18.85 9.69 2.57
N PHE A 82 -18.50 8.40 2.45
CA PHE A 82 -19.21 7.47 1.57
C PHE A 82 -20.67 7.28 2.00
N ALA A 83 -20.97 7.34 3.31
CA ALA A 83 -22.33 7.26 3.80
C ALA A 83 -23.14 8.51 3.44
N ALA A 84 -22.57 9.70 3.63
CA ALA A 84 -23.18 10.95 3.21
C ALA A 84 -23.47 10.98 1.70
N PHE A 85 -22.53 10.49 0.87
CA PHE A 85 -22.78 10.30 -0.56
C PHE A 85 -23.97 9.36 -0.83
N ARG A 86 -24.05 8.22 -0.14
CA ARG A 86 -25.18 7.30 -0.33
C ARG A 86 -26.51 7.94 0.10
N GLU A 87 -26.49 8.79 1.11
CA GLU A 87 -27.66 9.55 1.55
C GLU A 87 -28.09 10.57 0.49
N SER A 88 -27.15 11.18 -0.24
CA SER A 88 -27.44 12.09 -1.36
C SER A 88 -28.07 11.40 -2.57
N LEU A 89 -28.08 10.06 -2.63
CA LEU A 89 -28.81 9.30 -3.65
C LEU A 89 -30.30 9.15 -3.34
N VAL A 90 -30.75 9.57 -2.15
CA VAL A 90 -32.12 9.40 -1.68
C VAL A 90 -32.81 10.75 -1.59
N GLU A 91 -33.97 10.87 -2.23
CA GLU A 91 -34.81 12.07 -2.12
C GLU A 91 -35.12 12.36 -0.63
N PRO A 92 -34.81 13.57 -0.13
CA PRO A 92 -35.12 13.94 1.25
C PRO A 92 -36.60 13.81 1.58
N GLU A 93 -36.91 13.49 2.84
CA GLU A 93 -38.29 13.44 3.29
C GLU A 93 -38.99 14.78 3.03
N ASN A 94 -40.17 14.73 2.41
CA ASN A 94 -41.00 15.89 2.05
C ASN A 94 -40.49 16.81 0.93
N TYR A 95 -39.39 16.48 0.23
CA TYR A 95 -38.86 17.31 -0.86
C TYR A 95 -39.94 17.76 -1.88
N ARG A 96 -40.69 16.80 -2.44
CA ARG A 96 -41.82 17.10 -3.36
C ARG A 96 -42.95 17.89 -2.72
N GLN A 97 -43.17 17.74 -1.42
CA GLN A 97 -44.25 18.47 -0.73
C GLN A 97 -43.83 19.93 -0.51
N GLU A 98 -42.60 20.15 -0.08
CA GLU A 98 -42.01 21.48 0.09
C GLU A 98 -41.97 22.23 -1.26
N GLN A 99 -41.53 21.59 -2.34
CA GLN A 99 -41.56 22.22 -3.68
C GLN A 99 -42.96 22.56 -4.17
N LYS A 100 -43.98 21.75 -3.85
CA LYS A 100 -45.38 22.06 -4.20
C LYS A 100 -45.93 23.26 -3.45
N GLU A 101 -45.41 23.52 -2.26
CA GLU A 101 -45.79 24.68 -1.45
C GLU A 101 -45.09 25.96 -1.93
N GLU A 102 -43.87 25.84 -2.48
CA GLU A 102 -43.09 26.96 -2.99
C GLU A 102 -43.38 27.31 -4.46
N VAL A 103 -43.65 26.33 -5.30
CA VAL A 103 -43.82 26.51 -6.75
C VAL A 103 -45.30 26.37 -7.13
N PRO A 104 -45.96 27.43 -7.63
CA PRO A 104 -47.41 27.44 -7.89
C PRO A 104 -47.85 26.54 -9.06
N ASN A 105 -46.91 26.09 -9.89
CA ASN A 105 -47.18 25.23 -11.04
C ASN A 105 -46.48 23.89 -10.87
N VAL A 106 -47.22 22.79 -11.01
CA VAL A 106 -46.71 21.43 -10.78
C VAL A 106 -45.67 21.01 -11.83
N ASP A 107 -45.76 21.56 -13.04
CA ASP A 107 -44.84 21.28 -14.14
C ASP A 107 -43.45 21.92 -13.94
N ASP A 108 -43.33 22.86 -13.00
CA ASP A 108 -42.08 23.55 -12.66
C ASP A 108 -41.32 22.86 -11.50
N ILE A 109 -41.85 21.76 -10.95
CA ILE A 109 -41.21 21.00 -9.88
C ILE A 109 -40.03 20.21 -10.45
N VAL A 110 -38.84 20.48 -9.95
CA VAL A 110 -37.62 19.80 -10.38
C VAL A 110 -37.51 18.45 -9.66
N PRO A 111 -37.29 17.34 -10.37
CA PRO A 111 -36.95 16.06 -9.74
C PRO A 111 -35.67 16.19 -8.91
N TYR A 112 -35.62 15.58 -7.72
CA TYR A 112 -34.42 15.63 -6.88
C TYR A 112 -33.16 15.13 -7.62
N SER A 113 -33.30 14.13 -8.50
CA SER A 113 -32.23 13.60 -9.35
C SER A 113 -31.56 14.63 -10.26
N ASP A 114 -32.22 15.75 -10.51
CA ASP A 114 -31.79 16.80 -11.43
C ASP A 114 -31.25 18.01 -10.65
N THR A 115 -31.15 17.90 -9.32
CA THR A 115 -30.52 18.91 -8.45
C THR A 115 -29.06 18.60 -8.21
N ASP A 116 -28.29 19.64 -7.89
CA ASP A 116 -26.88 19.52 -7.52
C ASP A 116 -26.67 18.72 -6.22
N ASP A 117 -27.72 18.56 -5.41
CA ASP A 117 -27.67 17.79 -4.16
C ASP A 117 -27.72 16.27 -4.41
N TYR A 118 -28.19 15.81 -5.58
CA TYR A 118 -28.27 14.39 -5.90
C TYR A 118 -26.94 13.87 -6.42
N ALA A 119 -26.46 12.77 -5.83
CA ALA A 119 -25.15 12.19 -6.15
C ALA A 119 -23.98 13.19 -5.99
N ASP A 120 -24.10 14.13 -5.05
CA ASP A 120 -23.03 15.06 -4.71
C ASP A 120 -21.80 14.32 -4.17
N PHE A 121 -20.73 14.29 -4.95
CA PHE A 121 -19.47 13.63 -4.64
C PHE A 121 -18.45 14.53 -3.92
N SER A 122 -18.72 15.84 -3.84
CA SER A 122 -17.78 16.85 -3.31
C SER A 122 -17.35 16.58 -1.87
N GLY A 123 -18.23 16.00 -1.05
CA GLY A 123 -17.92 15.60 0.32
C GLY A 123 -16.87 14.48 0.40
N VAL A 124 -16.86 13.56 -0.56
CA VAL A 124 -15.85 12.50 -0.65
C VAL A 124 -14.51 13.08 -1.11
N GLU A 125 -14.52 13.91 -2.15
CA GLU A 125 -13.32 14.59 -2.67
C GLU A 125 -12.64 15.41 -1.58
N THR A 126 -13.39 16.30 -0.93
CA THR A 126 -12.91 17.16 0.15
C THR A 126 -12.27 16.33 1.26
N ALA A 127 -12.93 15.25 1.69
CA ALA A 127 -12.40 14.38 2.73
C ALA A 127 -11.06 13.73 2.33
N VAL A 128 -10.92 13.29 1.08
CA VAL A 128 -9.68 12.69 0.56
C VAL A 128 -8.58 13.75 0.46
N GLU A 129 -8.86 14.90 -0.13
CA GLU A 129 -7.89 15.98 -0.32
C GLU A 129 -7.31 16.48 1.01
N GLU A 130 -8.17 16.74 1.99
CA GLU A 130 -7.74 17.16 3.33
C GLU A 130 -6.87 16.11 4.01
N LEU A 131 -7.23 14.82 3.88
CA LEU A 131 -6.44 13.73 4.44
C LEU A 131 -5.07 13.62 3.75
N LEU A 132 -5.02 13.71 2.42
CA LEU A 132 -3.76 13.67 1.66
C LEU A 132 -2.87 14.88 1.98
N ALA A 133 -3.45 16.07 2.11
CA ALA A 133 -2.72 17.28 2.50
C ALA A 133 -2.13 17.16 3.91
N ALA A 134 -2.93 16.72 4.90
CA ALA A 134 -2.47 16.50 6.26
C ALA A 134 -1.36 15.42 6.33
N LEU A 135 -1.43 14.39 5.49
CA LEU A 135 -0.40 13.37 5.41
C LEU A 135 0.91 13.87 4.85
N ARG A 136 0.86 14.70 3.80
CA ARG A 136 2.06 15.34 3.24
C ARG A 136 2.74 16.19 4.30
N GLU A 137 1.99 17.05 4.98
CA GLU A 137 2.51 17.89 6.07
C GLU A 137 3.10 17.05 7.22
N GLN A 138 2.41 15.96 7.62
CA GLN A 138 2.88 15.06 8.66
C GLN A 138 4.21 14.39 8.27
N LEU A 139 4.34 13.93 7.02
CA LEU A 139 5.56 13.29 6.52
C LEU A 139 6.73 14.28 6.41
N GLU A 140 6.50 15.47 5.85
CA GLU A 140 7.51 16.52 5.72
C GLU A 140 8.04 16.98 7.08
N SER A 141 7.16 17.19 8.05
CA SER A 141 7.52 17.59 9.41
C SER A 141 8.37 16.53 10.14
N HIS A 142 8.28 15.27 9.71
CA HIS A 142 8.93 14.12 10.33
C HIS A 142 9.92 13.41 9.41
N ALA A 143 10.39 14.10 8.36
CA ALA A 143 11.34 13.59 7.39
C ALA A 143 12.57 12.93 8.04
N ALA A 144 13.06 11.86 7.42
CA ALA A 144 14.20 11.09 7.90
C ALA A 144 15.47 11.95 7.96
N THR A 145 15.66 12.82 6.98
CA THR A 145 16.69 13.87 6.99
C THR A 145 16.02 15.21 7.25
N PRO A 146 16.45 15.98 8.28
CA PRO A 146 15.89 17.31 8.49
C PRO A 146 16.25 18.23 7.31
N PRO A 147 15.30 19.05 6.81
CA PRO A 147 15.58 19.97 5.73
C PRO A 147 16.73 20.90 6.12
N LEU A 148 17.67 21.11 5.19
CA LEU A 148 18.88 21.92 5.39
C LEU A 148 18.60 23.38 5.81
N SER A 149 17.35 23.84 5.71
CA SER A 149 16.91 25.21 6.01
C SER A 149 16.94 25.59 7.49
N SER A 150 17.00 24.66 8.45
CA SER A 150 16.92 25.00 9.88
C SER A 150 18.27 25.31 10.56
N ARG A 151 19.40 25.19 9.85
CA ARG A 151 20.75 25.39 10.44
C ARG A 151 21.27 26.84 10.43
N LEU A 152 20.54 27.79 9.85
CA LEU A 152 21.03 29.18 9.69
C LEU A 152 20.47 30.21 10.70
N SER A 153 19.54 29.85 11.59
CA SER A 153 18.86 30.85 12.46
C SER A 153 19.35 30.91 13.93
N LYS A 154 20.54 30.37 14.26
CA LYS A 154 21.11 30.54 15.61
C LYS A 154 22.61 30.84 15.58
N ARG A 155 22.97 32.01 15.07
CA ARG A 155 24.27 32.64 15.35
C ARG A 155 24.15 34.16 15.31
N THR A 156 23.64 34.75 16.41
CA THR A 156 24.02 36.11 16.85
C THR A 156 23.51 36.37 18.27
N SER A 157 24.44 36.36 19.25
CA SER A 157 24.52 37.22 20.45
C SER A 157 25.37 36.49 21.51
N SER A 158 26.69 36.69 21.52
CA SER A 158 27.42 37.70 22.30
C SER A 158 27.47 37.44 23.81
N CYS A 159 28.65 36.97 24.23
CA CYS A 159 29.44 37.28 25.43
C CYS A 159 28.79 37.28 26.83
N GLY A 160 29.28 36.37 27.69
CA GLY A 160 29.15 36.44 29.14
C GLY A 160 29.69 35.19 29.83
N SER A 161 30.95 35.23 30.28
CA SER A 161 31.59 34.19 31.09
C SER A 161 30.83 33.89 32.39
N LEU A 162 30.76 32.62 32.78
CA LEU A 162 31.12 32.12 34.13
C LEU A 162 31.12 30.58 34.12
N ALA A 163 32.16 30.02 34.75
CA ALA A 163 32.39 28.59 34.84
C ALA A 163 31.40 27.90 35.80
N VAL A 164 30.81 26.78 35.36
CA VAL A 164 30.30 25.72 36.24
C VAL A 164 30.61 24.37 35.58
N ASN A 165 31.29 23.52 36.35
CA ASN A 165 31.47 22.10 36.09
C ASN A 165 30.11 21.41 36.03
N GLU A 166 29.69 20.96 34.84
CA GLU A 166 28.67 19.92 34.71
C GLU A 166 29.15 18.82 33.77
N LYS A 167 28.97 17.59 34.24
CA LYS A 167 29.28 16.34 33.53
C LYS A 167 28.69 16.36 32.12
N PRO A 168 29.37 15.78 31.12
CA PRO A 168 28.77 15.58 29.82
C PRO A 168 27.74 14.45 29.93
N ASP A 169 26.48 14.81 30.19
CA ASP A 169 25.36 13.92 29.92
C ASP A 169 25.36 13.62 28.41
N CYS A 170 25.65 12.37 28.08
CA CYS A 170 25.76 11.91 26.71
C CYS A 170 24.45 12.20 25.92
N PRO A 171 24.48 13.02 24.86
CA PRO A 171 23.28 13.36 24.07
C PRO A 171 22.75 12.20 23.19
N ALA A 172 23.44 11.07 23.18
CA ALA A 172 23.14 9.92 22.33
C ALA A 172 21.76 9.29 22.62
N GLY A 173 21.36 9.22 23.90
CA GLY A 173 20.05 8.66 24.28
C GLY A 173 18.86 9.53 23.85
N LYS A 174 19.03 10.85 23.87
CA LYS A 174 17.97 11.81 23.54
C LYS A 174 17.74 11.91 22.03
N LEU A 175 18.80 11.78 21.23
CA LEU A 175 18.73 11.73 19.76
C LEU A 175 18.14 10.41 19.25
N ALA A 176 18.52 9.26 19.83
CA ALA A 176 17.95 7.97 19.44
C ALA A 176 16.43 7.91 19.71
N GLY A 177 15.97 8.49 20.83
CA GLY A 177 14.55 8.60 21.16
C GLY A 177 13.76 9.45 20.16
N THR A 178 14.32 10.58 19.71
CA THR A 178 13.64 11.45 18.73
C THR A 178 13.58 10.83 17.34
N HIS A 179 14.62 10.13 16.88
CA HIS A 179 14.60 9.41 15.61
C HIS A 179 13.57 8.27 15.61
N LYS A 180 13.47 7.53 16.72
CA LYS A 180 12.47 6.46 16.87
C LYS A 180 11.05 7.02 16.86
N ALA A 181 10.80 8.12 17.58
CA ALA A 181 9.49 8.78 17.58
C ALA A 181 9.11 9.25 16.16
N LYS A 182 10.04 9.88 15.42
CA LYS A 182 9.80 10.29 14.03
C LYS A 182 9.50 9.10 13.11
N ALA A 183 10.20 7.98 13.26
CA ALA A 183 9.94 6.78 12.48
C ALA A 183 8.55 6.20 12.73
N VAL A 184 8.08 6.20 13.98
CA VAL A 184 6.71 5.80 14.32
C VAL A 184 5.70 6.71 13.64
N VAL A 185 5.90 8.03 13.68
CA VAL A 185 5.00 9.00 13.05
C VAL A 185 4.96 8.83 11.53
N ARG A 186 6.11 8.60 10.86
CA ARG A 186 6.15 8.30 9.42
C ARG A 186 5.43 7.01 9.09
N ARG A 187 5.65 5.95 9.87
CA ARG A 187 4.95 4.67 9.68
C ARG A 187 3.43 4.83 9.81
N LYS A 188 2.96 5.59 10.81
CA LYS A 188 1.53 5.92 10.94
C LYS A 188 0.99 6.64 9.70
N ALA A 189 1.71 7.64 9.18
CA ALA A 189 1.30 8.36 7.98
C ALA A 189 1.20 7.44 6.75
N LEU A 190 2.15 6.52 6.58
CA LEU A 190 2.12 5.56 5.47
C LEU A 190 1.00 4.53 5.63
N LEU A 191 0.66 4.13 6.86
CA LEU A 191 -0.51 3.29 7.14
C LEU A 191 -1.82 4.03 6.83
N LYS A 192 -1.92 5.32 7.17
CA LYS A 192 -3.07 6.17 6.79
C LYS A 192 -3.20 6.25 5.26
N LEU A 193 -2.10 6.48 4.54
CA LEU A 193 -2.12 6.49 3.07
C LEU A 193 -2.54 5.13 2.49
N LEU A 194 -2.04 4.03 3.05
CA LEU A 194 -2.45 2.67 2.66
C LEU A 194 -3.96 2.47 2.83
N VAL A 195 -4.54 2.92 3.94
CA VAL A 195 -5.99 2.86 4.19
C VAL A 195 -6.76 3.66 3.14
N ILE A 196 -6.33 4.90 2.87
CA ILE A 196 -6.95 5.74 1.83
C ILE A 196 -6.92 5.02 0.49
N THR A 197 -5.76 4.48 0.07
CA THR A 197 -5.66 3.76 -1.20
C THR A 197 -6.59 2.55 -1.30
N VAL A 198 -6.71 1.76 -0.23
CA VAL A 198 -7.60 0.59 -0.22
C VAL A 198 -9.07 0.99 -0.29
N LEU A 199 -9.46 2.05 0.41
CA LEU A 199 -10.85 2.53 0.43
C LEU A 199 -11.24 3.20 -0.88
N ILE A 200 -10.37 4.07 -1.41
CA ILE A 200 -10.60 4.77 -2.68
C ILE A 200 -10.52 3.84 -3.89
N GLY A 201 -9.69 2.80 -3.83
CA GLY A 201 -9.69 1.73 -4.84
C GLY A 201 -11.00 0.92 -4.92
N ARG A 202 -11.94 1.15 -3.99
CA ARG A 202 -13.28 0.54 -3.98
C ARG A 202 -14.38 1.58 -3.78
N VAL A 203 -14.11 2.84 -4.11
CA VAL A 203 -15.04 3.96 -3.88
C VAL A 203 -16.39 3.70 -4.54
N GLU A 204 -16.42 3.12 -5.75
CA GLU A 204 -17.66 2.83 -6.46
C GLU A 204 -18.53 1.81 -5.72
N GLN A 205 -17.89 0.85 -5.04
CA GLN A 205 -18.58 -0.15 -4.22
C GLN A 205 -19.12 0.48 -2.94
N TYR A 206 -18.33 1.31 -2.26
CA TYR A 206 -18.74 1.92 -1.00
C TYR A 206 -19.78 3.03 -1.19
N CYS A 207 -19.68 3.81 -2.27
CA CYS A 207 -20.61 4.85 -2.63
C CYS A 207 -21.85 4.32 -3.38
N GLY A 208 -21.84 3.05 -3.80
CA GLY A 208 -23.01 2.42 -4.41
C GLY A 208 -23.34 2.96 -5.80
N PHE A 209 -22.33 3.23 -6.64
CA PHE A 209 -22.52 3.80 -7.98
C PHE A 209 -23.49 3.00 -8.85
N LYS A 210 -23.60 1.69 -8.61
CA LYS A 210 -24.56 0.81 -9.30
C LYS A 210 -26.03 1.12 -9.01
N SER A 211 -26.33 1.88 -7.97
CA SER A 211 -27.68 2.30 -7.59
C SER A 211 -28.12 3.57 -8.33
N ILE A 212 -27.20 4.27 -8.98
CA ILE A 212 -27.48 5.48 -9.76
C ILE A 212 -28.03 5.03 -11.12
N SER A 213 -29.28 5.42 -11.42
CA SER A 213 -29.98 4.96 -12.62
C SER A 213 -29.53 5.69 -13.88
N ASP A 214 -29.17 6.97 -13.76
CA ASP A 214 -28.61 7.76 -14.87
C ASP A 214 -27.09 7.67 -14.88
N ALA A 215 -26.53 7.21 -16.00
CA ALA A 215 -25.08 7.14 -16.20
C ALA A 215 -24.41 8.53 -16.19
N GLY A 216 -25.14 9.59 -16.54
CA GLY A 216 -24.63 10.96 -16.50
C GLY A 216 -24.36 11.48 -15.09
N ASN A 217 -25.05 10.93 -14.08
CA ASN A 217 -24.94 11.33 -12.68
C ASN A 217 -23.98 10.42 -11.89
N VAL A 218 -23.34 9.46 -12.53
CA VAL A 218 -22.32 8.62 -11.88
C VAL A 218 -21.01 9.43 -11.83
N PRO A 219 -20.46 9.75 -10.65
CA PRO A 219 -19.23 10.54 -10.51
C PRO A 219 -18.00 9.65 -10.75
N GLN A 220 -17.96 9.00 -11.91
CA GLN A 220 -16.86 8.15 -12.34
C GLN A 220 -15.59 8.97 -12.64
N PRO A 221 -15.65 10.12 -13.34
CA PRO A 221 -14.47 10.95 -13.58
C PRO A 221 -13.85 11.43 -12.25
N ASP A 222 -14.68 11.90 -11.33
CA ASP A 222 -14.27 12.39 -10.01
C ASP A 222 -13.60 11.27 -9.19
N ALA A 223 -14.19 10.07 -9.22
CA ALA A 223 -13.60 8.87 -8.61
C ALA A 223 -12.24 8.47 -9.21
N GLU A 224 -12.01 8.75 -10.49
CA GLU A 224 -10.73 8.54 -11.16
C GLU A 224 -9.71 9.62 -10.77
N GLU A 225 -10.12 10.89 -10.72
CA GLU A 225 -9.27 12.01 -10.29
C GLU A 225 -8.74 11.81 -8.86
N ILE A 226 -9.60 11.42 -7.91
CA ILE A 226 -9.14 11.15 -6.54
C ILE A 226 -8.17 9.96 -6.48
N ARG A 227 -8.33 8.94 -7.34
CA ARG A 227 -7.39 7.80 -7.41
C ARG A 227 -6.03 8.26 -7.94
N ASP A 228 -6.02 9.09 -8.97
CA ASP A 228 -4.81 9.68 -9.53
C ASP A 228 -4.12 10.59 -8.51
N GLY A 229 -4.89 11.33 -7.71
CA GLY A 229 -4.39 12.11 -6.57
C GLY A 229 -3.67 11.23 -5.54
N VAL A 230 -4.29 10.11 -5.13
CA VAL A 230 -3.68 9.13 -4.21
C VAL A 230 -2.42 8.50 -4.81
N ALA A 231 -2.46 8.12 -6.10
CA ALA A 231 -1.30 7.58 -6.80
C ALA A 231 -0.14 8.58 -6.85
N SER A 232 -0.43 9.84 -7.12
CA SER A 232 0.54 10.93 -7.13
C SER A 232 1.23 11.10 -5.77
N VAL A 233 0.52 10.92 -4.65
CA VAL A 233 1.16 10.94 -3.31
C VAL A 233 2.12 9.78 -3.13
N TRP A 234 1.77 8.56 -3.56
CA TRP A 234 2.70 7.43 -3.49
C TRP A 234 3.95 7.65 -4.34
N GLN A 235 3.79 8.13 -5.56
CA GLN A 235 4.90 8.41 -6.47
C GLN A 235 5.83 9.49 -5.90
N TRP A 236 5.25 10.56 -5.34
CA TRP A 236 5.99 11.62 -4.65
C TRP A 236 6.82 11.09 -3.46
N ILE A 237 6.24 10.23 -2.61
CA ILE A 237 6.94 9.61 -1.47
C ILE A 237 8.07 8.68 -1.93
N LEU A 238 7.78 7.83 -2.92
CA LEU A 238 8.68 6.74 -3.29
C LEU A 238 9.84 7.19 -4.19
N HIS A 239 9.64 8.21 -5.04
CA HIS A 239 10.61 8.60 -6.07
C HIS A 239 11.08 10.04 -5.97
N GLU A 240 10.18 10.99 -5.69
CA GLU A 240 10.53 12.42 -5.76
C GLU A 240 11.22 12.91 -4.48
N GLN A 241 10.80 12.41 -3.32
CA GLN A 241 11.26 12.89 -2.02
C GLN A 241 12.09 11.84 -1.26
N SER A 242 13.32 11.64 -1.71
CA SER A 242 14.29 10.73 -1.09
C SER A 242 14.64 11.05 0.38
N GLU A 243 14.30 12.24 0.87
CA GLU A 243 14.58 12.69 2.24
C GLU A 243 13.47 12.34 3.26
N LEU A 244 12.26 12.02 2.80
CA LEU A 244 11.12 11.72 3.67
C LEU A 244 11.32 10.43 4.44
N LEU A 245 11.72 9.38 3.74
CA LEU A 245 11.90 8.03 4.28
C LEU A 245 13.39 7.68 4.34
N THR A 246 13.76 6.86 5.33
CA THR A 246 15.05 6.19 5.28
C THR A 246 15.08 5.20 4.10
N ALA A 247 16.27 4.85 3.60
CA ALA A 247 16.39 3.88 2.51
C ALA A 247 15.73 2.53 2.83
N ALA A 248 15.79 2.10 4.10
CA ALA A 248 15.14 0.87 4.56
C ALA A 248 13.60 1.00 4.54
N GLU A 249 13.05 2.10 5.04
CA GLU A 249 11.60 2.38 4.99
C GLU A 249 11.12 2.49 3.55
N ASN A 250 11.83 3.20 2.67
CA ASN A 250 11.45 3.34 1.27
C ASN A 250 11.42 1.97 0.58
N ALA A 251 12.44 1.12 0.79
CA ALA A 251 12.47 -0.23 0.22
C ALA A 251 11.32 -1.12 0.74
N GLU A 252 11.06 -1.11 2.05
CA GLU A 252 9.93 -1.84 2.66
C GLU A 252 8.60 -1.39 2.04
N TRP A 253 8.34 -0.08 1.99
CA TRP A 253 7.08 0.45 1.50
C TRP A 253 6.92 0.30 -0.01
N LYS A 254 8.01 0.37 -0.78
CA LYS A 254 7.98 0.06 -2.21
C LYS A 254 7.61 -1.40 -2.46
N GLU A 255 8.15 -2.35 -1.68
CA GLU A 255 7.75 -3.77 -1.77
C GLU A 255 6.27 -3.93 -1.43
N ILE A 256 5.79 -3.30 -0.34
CA ILE A 256 4.39 -3.36 0.08
C ILE A 256 3.46 -2.82 -1.01
N VAL A 257 3.76 -1.63 -1.55
CA VAL A 257 2.93 -0.98 -2.57
C VAL A 257 2.86 -1.83 -3.83
N ILE A 258 4.00 -2.29 -4.36
CA ILE A 258 4.05 -3.16 -5.56
C ILE A 258 3.25 -4.45 -5.33
N THR A 259 3.46 -5.08 -4.18
CA THR A 259 2.88 -6.40 -3.88
C THR A 259 1.37 -6.34 -3.68
N PHE A 260 0.88 -5.33 -2.94
CA PHE A 260 -0.52 -5.30 -2.48
C PHE A 260 -1.41 -4.29 -3.22
N LEU A 261 -0.84 -3.18 -3.71
CA LEU A 261 -1.59 -2.11 -4.38
C LEU A 261 -1.40 -2.17 -5.91
N GLY A 262 -0.29 -2.75 -6.36
CA GLY A 262 0.04 -2.92 -7.77
C GLY A 262 1.11 -1.94 -8.26
N GLU A 263 1.69 -2.24 -9.41
CA GLU A 263 2.82 -1.48 -9.96
C GLU A 263 2.48 -0.02 -10.27
N SER A 264 1.23 0.31 -10.62
CA SER A 264 0.79 1.67 -10.94
C SER A 264 1.10 2.69 -9.86
N TYR A 265 1.03 2.29 -8.59
CA TYR A 265 1.31 3.15 -7.44
C TYR A 265 2.82 3.29 -7.13
N ALA A 266 3.66 2.44 -7.71
CA ALA A 266 5.10 2.40 -7.45
C ALA A 266 5.95 2.70 -8.69
N MET A 267 5.35 2.90 -9.86
CA MET A 267 6.06 3.39 -11.04
C MET A 267 6.46 4.85 -10.86
N PRO A 268 7.61 5.28 -11.42
CA PRO A 268 7.92 6.71 -11.50
C PRO A 268 6.87 7.43 -12.36
N PRO A 269 6.60 8.72 -12.09
CA PRO A 269 5.69 9.54 -12.90
C PRO A 269 6.15 9.72 -14.34
#